data_AF-A0A239DQ31-F1
#
_entry.id   AF-A0A239DQ31-F1
#
_cell.length_a   1.000
_cell.length_b   1.000
_cell.length_c   1.000
_cell.angle_alpha   90.00
_cell.angle_beta   90.00
_cell.angle_gamma   90.00
#
_symmetry.space_group_name_H-M   'P 1'
#
loop_
_entity.id
_entity.type
_entity.pdbx_description
1 polymer ?
#
loop_
_entity_poly.entity_id
_entity_poly.type
_entity_poly.pdbx_seq_one_letter_code
_entity_poly.pdbx_strand_id
1 'polypeptide(L)'
;MATRETTMPDDARDRGMVSIIGWATAIVIATGFIIGAFAGYSDAIAIRGGTPLPVWLGPLVALAFCGAAFTLYARHHRATWRQWSARKRRYGLAIALLALIGGIVGAWFSVQLPHDQGPFEAMRADAFSPAFAIGASILWVVGLAAGMFFYHRAIDDHEQRAWLWAGLAGWYAFVFPAPAWWALHRAGIAPEPDVMLLFLVSLVVNSLVYLWLKFR
;
A
#
# COMPACT_ATOMS: atom_id res chain seq x y z
N MET A 1 49.12 -13.99 -6.74
CA MET A 1 47.77 -14.52 -7.04
C MET A 1 46.77 -13.43 -6.68
N ALA A 2 46.41 -12.59 -7.65
CA ALA A 2 45.45 -11.50 -7.43
C ALA A 2 44.04 -12.05 -7.64
N THR A 3 43.23 -12.06 -6.58
CA THR A 3 41.79 -12.37 -6.65
C THR A 3 41.11 -11.29 -7.49
N ARG A 4 40.65 -11.68 -8.67
CA ARG A 4 39.84 -10.85 -9.57
C ARG A 4 38.49 -10.64 -8.90
N GLU A 5 38.32 -9.54 -8.17
CA GLU A 5 37.00 -9.06 -7.79
C GLU A 5 36.25 -8.70 -9.07
N THR A 6 35.36 -9.59 -9.51
CA THR A 6 34.41 -9.30 -10.57
C THR A 6 33.35 -8.37 -9.99
N THR A 7 33.64 -7.08 -9.95
CA THR A 7 32.61 -6.05 -9.75
C THR A 7 31.68 -6.11 -10.96
N MET A 8 30.41 -6.50 -10.74
CA MET A 8 29.38 -6.26 -11.75
C MET A 8 29.34 -4.74 -12.02
N PRO A 9 29.30 -4.30 -13.29
CA PRO A 9 29.13 -2.88 -13.60
C PRO A 9 27.82 -2.39 -12.96
N ASP A 10 27.86 -1.25 -12.26
CA ASP A 10 26.73 -0.71 -11.49
C ASP A 10 25.42 -0.65 -12.32
N ASP A 11 25.52 -0.36 -13.62
CA ASP A 11 24.40 -0.34 -14.57
C ASP A 11 23.63 -1.67 -14.66
N ALA A 12 24.29 -2.82 -14.47
CA ALA A 12 23.63 -4.13 -14.51
C ALA A 12 22.84 -4.40 -13.22
N ARG A 13 23.35 -3.91 -12.09
CA ARG A 13 22.72 -4.05 -10.77
C ARG A 13 21.48 -3.15 -10.66
N ASP A 14 21.56 -1.93 -11.17
CA ASP A 14 20.45 -0.98 -11.15
C ASP A 14 19.31 -1.40 -12.07
N ARG A 15 19.62 -1.87 -13.29
CA ARG A 15 18.61 -2.47 -14.19
C ARG A 15 17.91 -3.69 -13.57
N GLY A 16 18.64 -4.52 -12.83
CA GLY A 16 18.07 -5.65 -12.11
C GLY A 16 17.11 -5.21 -11.00
N MET A 17 17.44 -4.13 -10.27
CA MET A 17 16.62 -3.62 -9.18
C MET A 17 15.35 -2.92 -9.68
N VAL A 18 15.45 -2.14 -10.76
CA VAL A 18 14.31 -1.53 -11.46
C VAL A 18 13.36 -2.61 -11.98
N SER A 19 13.89 -3.69 -12.55
CA SER A 19 13.09 -4.83 -13.01
C SER A 19 12.34 -5.52 -11.86
N ILE A 20 13.01 -5.78 -10.73
CA ILE A 20 12.40 -6.38 -9.54
C ILE A 20 11.22 -5.54 -9.03
N ILE A 21 11.44 -4.23 -8.83
CA ILE A 21 10.39 -3.33 -8.31
C ILE A 21 9.28 -3.16 -9.34
N GLY A 22 9.64 -2.93 -10.61
CA GLY A 22 8.70 -2.72 -11.70
C GLY A 22 7.73 -3.87 -11.89
N TRP A 23 8.21 -5.12 -11.87
CA TRP A 23 7.34 -6.30 -11.98
C TRP A 23 6.42 -6.47 -10.77
N ALA A 24 6.92 -6.25 -9.55
CA ALA A 24 6.07 -6.30 -8.35
C ALA A 24 4.96 -5.23 -8.42
N THR A 25 5.28 -4.01 -8.82
CA THR A 25 4.29 -2.93 -9.01
C THR A 25 3.28 -3.26 -10.11
N ALA A 26 3.75 -3.79 -11.25
CA ALA A 26 2.87 -4.19 -12.36
C ALA A 26 1.86 -5.27 -11.95
N ILE A 27 2.29 -6.27 -11.16
CA ILE A 27 1.40 -7.32 -10.64
C ILE A 27 0.31 -6.72 -9.76
N VAL A 28 0.66 -5.80 -8.85
CA VAL A 28 -0.31 -5.13 -7.96
C VAL A 28 -1.31 -4.31 -8.77
N ILE A 29 -0.84 -3.50 -9.71
CA ILE A 29 -1.71 -2.70 -10.60
C ILE A 29 -2.64 -3.61 -11.40
N ALA A 30 -2.11 -4.64 -12.05
CA ALA A 30 -2.89 -5.59 -12.83
C ALA A 30 -3.95 -6.30 -11.97
N THR A 31 -3.62 -6.66 -10.74
CA THR A 31 -4.57 -7.25 -9.79
C THR A 31 -5.72 -6.29 -9.48
N GLY A 32 -5.42 -5.02 -9.23
CA GLY A 32 -6.44 -3.98 -9.02
C GLY A 32 -7.33 -3.78 -10.25
N PHE A 33 -6.74 -3.77 -11.45
CA PHE A 33 -7.48 -3.70 -12.72
C PHE A 33 -8.42 -4.88 -12.91
N ILE A 34 -8.03 -6.10 -12.55
CA ILE A 34 -8.91 -7.28 -12.62
C ILE A 34 -10.14 -7.07 -11.74
N ILE A 35 -9.95 -6.62 -10.49
CA ILE A 35 -11.07 -6.33 -9.58
C ILE A 35 -12.01 -5.29 -10.21
N GLY A 36 -11.46 -4.19 -10.71
CA GLY A 36 -12.23 -3.12 -11.36
C GLY A 36 -12.97 -3.57 -12.62
N ALA A 37 -12.34 -4.39 -13.46
CA ALA A 37 -12.94 -4.90 -14.70
C ALA A 37 -14.14 -5.81 -14.41
N PHE A 38 -14.04 -6.69 -13.41
CA PHE A 38 -15.16 -7.55 -13.00
C PHE A 38 -16.31 -6.73 -12.40
N ALA A 39 -16.00 -5.72 -11.57
CA ALA A 39 -17.01 -4.82 -11.04
C ALA A 39 -17.75 -4.08 -12.16
N GLY A 40 -17.03 -3.46 -13.09
CA GLY A 40 -17.64 -2.74 -14.22
C GLY A 40 -18.41 -3.63 -15.18
N TYR A 41 -17.95 -4.86 -15.44
CA TYR A 41 -18.68 -5.81 -16.27
C TYR A 41 -19.98 -6.29 -15.60
N SER A 42 -19.94 -6.56 -14.29
CA SER A 42 -21.13 -6.96 -13.53
C SER A 42 -22.20 -5.87 -13.53
N ASP A 43 -21.79 -4.61 -13.35
CA ASP A 43 -22.68 -3.45 -13.40
C ASP A 43 -23.30 -3.27 -14.80
N ALA A 44 -22.49 -3.43 -15.85
CA ALA A 44 -22.99 -3.38 -17.24
C ALA A 44 -24.04 -4.46 -17.55
N ILE A 45 -23.96 -5.64 -16.92
CA ILE A 45 -25.00 -6.69 -17.03
C ILE A 45 -26.26 -6.28 -16.29
N ALA A 46 -26.14 -5.72 -15.09
CA ALA A 46 -27.26 -5.29 -14.27
C ALA A 46 -28.10 -4.21 -14.99
N ILE A 47 -27.43 -3.21 -15.58
CA ILE A 47 -28.08 -2.14 -16.36
C ILE A 47 -28.85 -2.71 -17.57
N ARG A 48 -28.39 -3.82 -18.16
CA ARG A 48 -29.05 -4.50 -19.29
C ARG A 48 -30.17 -5.45 -18.86
N GLY A 49 -30.52 -5.51 -17.58
CA GLY A 49 -31.56 -6.39 -17.03
C GLY A 49 -31.12 -7.86 -16.89
N GLY A 50 -29.83 -8.14 -16.98
CA GLY A 50 -29.28 -9.48 -16.75
C GLY A 50 -28.97 -9.74 -15.27
N THR A 51 -28.67 -11.00 -14.94
CA THR A 51 -28.23 -11.38 -13.58
C THR A 51 -26.75 -11.00 -13.38
N PRO A 52 -26.41 -10.13 -12.41
CA PRO A 52 -25.03 -9.73 -12.15
C PRO A 52 -24.17 -10.92 -11.71
N LEU A 53 -22.85 -10.80 -11.90
CA LEU A 53 -21.92 -11.82 -11.45
C LEU A 53 -21.88 -11.88 -9.91
N PRO A 54 -21.58 -13.05 -9.31
CA PRO A 54 -21.37 -13.14 -7.88
C PRO A 54 -20.26 -12.19 -7.43
N VAL A 55 -20.52 -11.41 -6.38
CA VAL A 55 -19.63 -10.36 -5.85
C VAL A 55 -18.23 -10.87 -5.53
N TRP A 56 -18.13 -12.12 -5.08
CA TRP A 56 -16.87 -12.75 -4.69
C TRP A 56 -16.02 -13.21 -5.88
N LEU A 57 -16.57 -13.27 -7.10
CA LEU A 57 -15.86 -13.81 -8.27
C LEU A 57 -14.67 -12.93 -8.69
N GLY A 58 -14.87 -11.61 -8.77
CA GLY A 58 -13.79 -10.67 -9.10
C GLY A 58 -12.61 -10.74 -8.13
N PRO A 59 -12.83 -10.60 -6.81
CA PRO A 59 -11.80 -10.79 -5.79
C PRO A 59 -11.12 -12.17 -5.85
N LEU A 60 -11.88 -13.25 -6.06
CA LEU A 60 -11.33 -14.60 -6.14
C LEU A 60 -10.40 -14.77 -7.35
N VAL A 61 -10.80 -14.27 -8.52
CA VAL A 61 -9.95 -14.29 -9.74
C VAL A 61 -8.71 -13.41 -9.55
N ALA A 62 -8.88 -12.23 -8.95
CA ALA A 62 -7.76 -11.34 -8.65
C ALA A 62 -6.76 -11.97 -7.67
N LEU A 63 -7.23 -12.65 -6.63
CA LEU A 63 -6.37 -13.39 -5.69
C LEU A 63 -5.65 -14.55 -6.36
N ALA A 64 -6.34 -15.32 -7.22
CA ALA A 64 -5.73 -16.40 -7.99
C ALA A 64 -4.64 -15.88 -8.93
N PHE A 65 -4.92 -14.80 -9.67
CA PHE A 65 -3.95 -14.12 -10.53
C PHE A 65 -2.75 -13.61 -9.72
N CYS A 66 -3.01 -12.88 -8.64
CA CYS A 66 -1.98 -12.30 -7.78
C CYS A 66 -1.07 -13.40 -7.20
N GLY A 67 -1.66 -14.48 -6.67
CA GLY A 67 -0.92 -15.62 -6.12
C GLY A 67 -0.07 -16.32 -7.17
N ALA A 68 -0.62 -16.59 -8.36
CA ALA A 68 0.13 -17.20 -9.46
C ALA A 68 1.26 -16.28 -9.96
N ALA A 69 0.98 -14.99 -10.15
CA ALA A 69 1.95 -14.00 -10.61
C ALA A 69 3.09 -13.82 -9.61
N PHE A 70 2.80 -13.68 -8.31
CA PHE A 70 3.83 -13.61 -7.28
C PHE A 70 4.62 -14.92 -7.13
N THR A 71 3.99 -16.07 -7.36
CA THR A 71 4.70 -17.36 -7.36
C THR A 71 5.70 -17.43 -8.51
N LEU A 72 5.30 -17.04 -9.73
CA LEU A 72 6.18 -16.99 -10.89
C LEU A 72 7.30 -15.95 -10.71
N TYR A 73 6.95 -14.76 -10.22
CA TYR A 73 7.89 -13.69 -9.88
C TYR A 73 8.92 -14.16 -8.85
N ALA A 74 8.50 -14.81 -7.77
CA ALA A 74 9.39 -15.35 -6.75
C ALA A 74 10.30 -16.45 -7.31
N ARG A 75 9.80 -17.31 -8.20
CA ARG A 75 10.61 -18.34 -8.88
C ARG A 75 11.64 -17.70 -9.80
N HIS A 76 11.26 -16.67 -10.56
CA HIS A 76 12.12 -15.97 -11.50
C HIS A 76 13.27 -15.24 -10.79
N HIS A 77 12.99 -14.54 -9.68
CA HIS A 77 14.00 -13.78 -8.94
C HIS A 77 14.69 -14.54 -7.80
N ARG A 78 14.42 -15.84 -7.64
CA ARG A 78 14.98 -16.67 -6.55
C ARG A 78 16.50 -16.64 -6.51
N ALA A 79 17.16 -16.72 -7.66
CA ALA A 79 18.62 -16.71 -7.75
C ALA A 79 19.19 -15.37 -7.26
N THR A 80 18.56 -14.26 -7.64
CA THR A 80 18.94 -12.91 -7.22
C THR A 80 18.75 -12.71 -5.72
N TRP A 81 17.65 -13.22 -5.14
CA TRP A 81 17.38 -13.09 -3.70
C TRP A 81 18.35 -13.90 -2.83
N ARG A 82 18.88 -15.02 -3.34
CA ARG A 82 19.90 -15.81 -2.62
C ARG A 82 21.21 -15.05 -2.42
N GLN A 83 21.49 -14.05 -3.26
CA GLN A 83 22.68 -13.21 -3.16
C GLN A 83 22.49 -12.00 -2.23
N TRP A 84 21.29 -11.80 -1.67
CA TRP A 84 21.02 -10.66 -0.82
C TRP A 84 21.69 -10.78 0.54
N SER A 85 22.25 -9.67 1.01
CA SER A 85 22.71 -9.56 2.39
C SER A 85 21.56 -9.77 3.38
N ALA A 86 21.89 -10.20 4.59
CA ALA A 86 20.90 -10.41 5.66
C ALA A 86 20.06 -9.15 5.92
N ARG A 87 20.67 -7.96 5.81
CA ARG A 87 20.00 -6.67 5.95
C ARG A 87 18.95 -6.44 4.85
N LYS A 88 19.33 -6.61 3.58
CA LYS A 88 18.40 -6.46 2.44
C LYS A 88 17.24 -7.46 2.52
N ARG A 89 17.49 -8.67 3.01
CA ARG A 89 16.43 -9.67 3.24
C ARG A 89 15.44 -9.24 4.34
N ARG A 90 15.93 -8.71 5.46
CA ARG A 90 15.06 -8.17 6.54
C ARG A 90 14.23 -6.98 6.05
N TYR A 91 14.84 -6.10 5.26
CA TYR A 91 14.16 -4.97 4.63
C TYR A 91 13.01 -5.44 3.73
N GLY A 92 13.29 -6.37 2.82
CA GLY A 92 12.27 -6.94 1.93
C GLY A 92 11.15 -7.66 2.71
N LEU A 93 11.49 -8.35 3.80
CA LEU A 93 10.50 -9.01 4.66
C LEU A 93 9.60 -7.98 5.38
N ALA A 94 10.16 -6.88 5.89
CA ALA A 94 9.39 -5.82 6.51
C ALA A 94 8.41 -5.18 5.52
N ILE A 95 8.87 -4.89 4.28
CA ILE A 95 7.99 -4.39 3.22
C ILE A 95 6.92 -5.41 2.86
N ALA A 96 7.28 -6.68 2.68
CA ALA A 96 6.32 -7.73 2.35
C ALA A 96 5.26 -7.91 3.43
N LEU A 97 5.65 -7.81 4.72
CA LEU A 97 4.72 -7.84 5.84
C LEU A 97 3.74 -6.67 5.80
N LEU A 98 4.23 -5.45 5.61
CA LEU A 98 3.39 -4.24 5.51
C LEU A 98 2.46 -4.30 4.30
N ALA A 99 2.96 -4.77 3.16
CA ALA A 99 2.17 -4.97 1.95
C ALA A 99 1.07 -6.02 2.15
N LEU A 100 1.37 -7.12 2.86
CA LEU A 100 0.38 -8.15 3.20
C LEU A 100 -0.71 -7.59 4.12
N ILE A 101 -0.33 -6.84 5.15
CA ILE A 101 -1.30 -6.19 6.06
C ILE A 101 -2.22 -5.24 5.27
N GLY A 102 -1.63 -4.36 4.45
CA GLY A 102 -2.41 -3.44 3.60
C GLY A 102 -3.31 -4.19 2.62
N GLY A 103 -2.82 -5.27 2.02
CA GLY A 103 -3.60 -6.13 1.12
C GLY A 103 -4.79 -6.80 1.81
N ILE A 104 -4.61 -7.33 3.03
CA ILE A 104 -5.70 -7.92 3.82
C ILE A 104 -6.74 -6.87 4.17
N VAL A 105 -6.32 -5.71 4.70
CA VAL A 105 -7.24 -4.63 5.08
C VAL A 105 -7.99 -4.11 3.86
N GLY A 106 -7.31 -3.87 2.74
CA GLY A 106 -7.92 -3.39 1.50
C GLY A 106 -8.89 -4.40 0.87
N ALA A 107 -8.55 -5.68 0.88
CA ALA A 107 -9.44 -6.74 0.38
C ALA A 107 -10.67 -6.93 1.28
N TRP A 108 -10.53 -6.81 2.60
CA TRP A 108 -11.67 -6.88 3.51
C TRP A 108 -12.55 -5.62 3.41
N PHE A 109 -11.92 -4.46 3.23
CA PHE A 109 -12.62 -3.21 2.96
C PHE A 109 -13.49 -3.31 1.70
N SER A 110 -12.96 -3.84 0.59
CA SER A 110 -13.71 -3.93 -0.67
C SER A 110 -14.97 -4.78 -0.61
N VAL A 111 -15.01 -5.79 0.27
CA VAL A 111 -16.21 -6.64 0.47
C VAL A 111 -17.32 -5.92 1.23
N GLN A 112 -17.00 -4.82 1.94
CA GLN A 112 -17.99 -4.05 2.68
C GLN A 112 -18.59 -2.89 1.88
N LEU A 113 -18.11 -2.64 0.66
CA LEU A 113 -18.60 -1.54 -0.15
C LEU A 113 -20.01 -1.84 -0.71
N PRO A 114 -20.97 -0.91 -0.57
CA PRO A 114 -22.18 -0.91 -1.37
C PRO A 114 -21.83 -0.83 -2.86
N HIS A 115 -22.53 -1.59 -3.70
CA HIS A 115 -22.18 -1.78 -5.12
C HIS A 115 -22.49 -0.57 -6.00
N ASP A 116 -23.26 0.37 -5.47
CA ASP A 116 -23.76 1.59 -6.11
C ASP A 116 -22.94 2.83 -5.77
N GLN A 117 -21.94 2.72 -4.89
CA GLN A 117 -21.13 3.84 -4.44
C GLN A 117 -19.72 3.77 -5.01
N GLY A 118 -19.22 4.91 -5.48
CA GLY A 118 -17.82 5.04 -5.88
C GLY A 118 -16.88 4.86 -4.68
N PRO A 119 -15.60 4.53 -4.93
CA PRO A 119 -14.64 4.28 -3.86
C PRO A 119 -14.48 5.46 -2.89
N PHE A 120 -14.68 6.69 -3.34
CA PHE A 120 -14.64 7.89 -2.49
C PHE A 120 -15.93 8.11 -1.69
N GLU A 121 -17.11 7.82 -2.24
CA GLU A 121 -18.36 7.86 -1.46
C GLU A 121 -18.34 6.78 -0.38
N ALA A 122 -17.84 5.59 -0.70
CA ALA A 122 -17.84 4.50 0.26
C ALA A 122 -16.82 4.67 1.41
N MET A 123 -15.79 5.50 1.24
CA MET A 123 -14.94 5.94 2.36
C MET A 123 -15.67 6.84 3.35
N ARG A 124 -16.80 7.43 2.95
CA ARG A 124 -17.68 8.27 3.77
C ARG A 124 -18.96 7.54 4.22
N ALA A 125 -19.12 6.25 3.89
CA ALA A 125 -20.32 5.49 4.23
C ALA A 125 -20.43 5.25 5.74
N ASP A 126 -21.67 5.28 6.24
CA ASP A 126 -21.97 5.55 7.65
C ASP A 126 -21.65 4.44 8.67
N ALA A 127 -21.27 3.21 8.27
CA ALA A 127 -20.78 2.22 9.23
C ALA A 127 -20.05 1.03 8.61
N PHE A 128 -18.84 0.73 9.10
CA PHE A 128 -18.23 -0.59 8.91
C PHE A 128 -18.86 -1.64 9.83
N SER A 129 -18.79 -2.90 9.43
CA SER A 129 -19.11 -4.01 10.33
C SER A 129 -18.20 -3.97 11.58
N PRO A 130 -18.70 -4.29 12.79
CA PRO A 130 -17.87 -4.31 14.00
C PRO A 130 -16.66 -5.24 13.86
N ALA A 131 -16.82 -6.38 13.18
CA ALA A 131 -15.74 -7.33 12.94
C ALA A 131 -14.60 -6.72 12.12
N PHE A 132 -14.91 -6.00 11.04
CA PHE A 132 -13.90 -5.29 10.27
C PHE A 132 -13.25 -4.17 11.08
N ALA A 133 -14.03 -3.34 11.78
CA ALA A 133 -13.49 -2.23 12.55
C ALA A 133 -12.47 -2.72 13.59
N ILE A 134 -12.80 -3.79 14.31
CA ILE A 134 -11.88 -4.44 15.27
C ILE A 134 -10.67 -5.03 14.54
N GLY A 135 -10.88 -5.83 13.50
CA GLY A 135 -9.81 -6.51 12.77
C GLY A 135 -8.82 -5.54 12.11
N ALA A 136 -9.32 -4.53 11.40
CA ALA A 136 -8.53 -3.49 10.77
C ALA A 136 -7.76 -2.66 11.82
N SER A 137 -8.39 -2.32 12.95
CA SER A 137 -7.72 -1.59 14.03
C SER A 137 -6.56 -2.39 14.63
N ILE A 138 -6.74 -3.68 14.87
CA ILE A 138 -5.66 -4.57 15.36
C ILE A 138 -4.54 -4.66 14.33
N LEU A 139 -4.88 -4.88 13.06
CA LEU A 139 -3.90 -4.96 11.97
C LEU A 139 -3.13 -3.66 11.78
N TRP A 140 -3.78 -2.51 11.92
CA TRP A 140 -3.09 -1.22 11.87
C TRP A 140 -2.21 -1.01 13.10
N VAL A 141 -2.74 -1.10 14.32
CA VAL A 141 -1.97 -0.80 15.52
C VAL A 141 -0.84 -1.80 15.71
N VAL A 142 -1.15 -3.10 15.77
CA VAL A 142 -0.15 -4.14 16.05
C VAL A 142 0.70 -4.41 14.81
N GLY A 143 0.07 -4.53 13.64
CA GLY A 143 0.76 -4.86 12.40
C GLY A 143 1.68 -3.74 11.93
N LEU A 144 1.26 -2.48 11.95
CA LEU A 144 2.15 -1.37 11.58
C LEU A 144 3.22 -1.12 12.63
N ALA A 145 2.93 -1.27 13.93
CA ALA A 145 3.97 -1.17 14.97
C ALA A 145 5.04 -2.26 14.81
N ALA A 146 4.63 -3.51 14.56
CA ALA A 146 5.57 -4.60 14.28
C ALA A 146 6.36 -4.33 12.98
N GLY A 147 5.69 -3.88 11.92
CA GLY A 147 6.32 -3.51 10.66
C GLY A 147 7.35 -2.40 10.83
N MET A 148 7.03 -1.35 11.59
CA MET A 148 7.93 -0.26 11.95
C MET A 148 9.16 -0.77 12.70
N PHE A 149 8.98 -1.65 13.69
CA PHE A 149 10.09 -2.25 14.44
C PHE A 149 11.04 -3.05 13.54
N PHE A 150 10.51 -3.91 12.66
CA PHE A 150 11.34 -4.69 11.74
C PHE A 150 12.02 -3.82 10.68
N TYR A 151 11.30 -2.83 10.16
CA TYR A 151 11.79 -1.89 9.17
C TYR A 151 12.95 -1.05 9.74
N HIS A 152 12.78 -0.51 10.95
CA HIS A 152 13.82 0.30 11.60
C HIS A 152 15.12 -0.47 11.85
N ARG A 153 15.03 -1.79 12.10
CA ARG A 153 16.21 -2.66 12.23
C ARG A 153 16.90 -3.01 10.91
N ALA A 154 16.28 -2.69 9.78
CA ALA A 154 16.77 -3.04 8.45
C ALA A 154 17.33 -1.86 7.66
N ILE A 155 16.98 -0.62 8.03
CA ILE A 155 17.44 0.62 7.38
C ILE A 155 18.81 1.07 7.91
N ASP A 156 19.47 1.97 7.18
CA ASP A 156 20.71 2.65 7.61
C ASP A 156 20.41 4.07 8.07
N ASP A 157 21.45 4.74 8.56
CA ASP A 157 21.39 6.13 9.03
C ASP A 157 20.87 7.10 7.96
N HIS A 158 21.18 6.87 6.68
CA HIS A 158 20.71 7.74 5.59
C HIS A 158 19.20 7.58 5.40
N GLU A 159 18.73 6.35 5.25
CA GLU A 159 17.31 6.04 5.10
C GLU A 159 16.51 6.36 6.38
N GLN A 160 17.12 6.22 7.56
CA GLN A 160 16.53 6.63 8.84
C GLN A 160 16.30 8.12 8.90
N ARG A 161 17.26 8.94 8.45
CA ARG A 161 17.06 10.41 8.35
C ARG A 161 15.94 10.76 7.39
N ALA A 162 15.91 10.14 6.20
CA ALA A 162 14.84 10.35 5.23
C ALA A 162 13.46 10.00 5.82
N TRP A 163 13.38 8.86 6.52
CA TRP A 163 12.16 8.41 7.19
C TRP A 163 11.71 9.35 8.32
N LEU A 164 12.62 9.87 9.14
CA LEU A 164 12.30 10.84 10.20
C LEU A 164 11.78 12.16 9.64
N TRP A 165 12.47 12.73 8.64
CA TRP A 165 12.05 13.99 8.01
C TRP A 165 10.71 13.86 7.29
N ALA A 166 10.49 12.75 6.59
CA ALA A 166 9.20 12.43 5.99
C ALA A 166 8.10 12.29 7.06
N GLY A 167 8.39 11.60 8.17
CA GLY A 167 7.50 11.46 9.32
C GLY A 167 7.07 12.82 9.87
N LEU A 168 8.04 13.71 10.07
CA LEU A 168 7.80 15.06 10.57
C LEU A 168 6.97 15.90 9.59
N ALA A 169 7.26 15.82 8.28
CA ALA A 169 6.49 16.53 7.26
C ALA A 169 5.02 16.05 7.21
N GLY A 170 4.80 14.73 7.25
CA GLY A 170 3.45 14.16 7.35
C GLY A 170 2.74 14.60 8.63
N TRP A 171 3.44 14.60 9.77
CA TRP A 171 2.90 15.11 11.03
C TRP A 171 2.47 16.58 10.93
N TYR A 172 3.28 17.44 10.30
CA TYR A 172 2.92 18.84 10.07
C TYR A 172 1.70 19.02 9.16
N ALA A 173 1.56 18.17 8.14
CA ALA A 173 0.38 18.14 7.29
C ALA A 173 -0.91 17.71 8.02
N PHE A 174 -0.78 17.12 9.22
CA PHE A 174 -1.92 16.81 10.09
C PHE A 174 -2.13 17.87 11.18
N VAL A 175 -1.08 18.20 11.93
CA VAL A 175 -1.17 18.99 13.18
C VAL A 175 -1.52 20.46 12.94
N PHE A 176 -1.21 21.03 11.77
CA PHE A 176 -1.59 22.41 11.46
C PHE A 176 -3.01 22.51 10.88
N PRO A 177 -3.38 21.71 9.86
CA PRO A 177 -4.72 21.83 9.29
C PRO A 177 -5.83 21.36 10.23
N ALA A 178 -5.59 20.37 11.09
CA ALA A 178 -6.61 19.83 11.99
C ALA A 178 -7.23 20.90 12.94
N PRO A 179 -6.46 21.62 13.77
CA PRO A 179 -7.02 22.65 14.65
C PRO A 179 -7.59 23.84 13.87
N ALA A 180 -6.99 24.21 12.73
CA ALA A 180 -7.50 25.29 11.89
C ALA A 180 -8.88 24.95 11.32
N TRP A 181 -9.05 23.74 10.77
CA TRP A 181 -10.33 23.26 10.26
C TRP A 181 -11.36 23.17 11.40
N TRP A 182 -10.97 22.59 12.54
CA TRP A 182 -11.84 22.54 13.71
C TRP A 182 -12.35 23.92 14.12
N ALA A 183 -11.47 24.93 14.21
CA ALA A 183 -11.88 26.29 14.57
C ALA A 183 -12.83 26.90 13.53
N LEU A 184 -12.54 26.74 12.24
CA LEU A 184 -13.41 27.22 11.16
C LEU A 184 -14.78 26.53 11.17
N HIS A 185 -14.84 25.25 11.49
CA HIS A 185 -16.10 24.52 11.67
C HIS A 185 -16.91 25.07 12.84
N ARG A 186 -16.27 25.33 13.99
CA ARG A 186 -16.92 25.94 15.17
C ARG A 186 -17.43 27.35 14.91
N ALA A 187 -16.86 28.06 13.92
CA ALA A 187 -17.33 29.36 13.46
C ALA A 187 -18.44 29.27 12.39
N GLY A 188 -18.85 28.07 11.96
CA GLY A 188 -19.84 27.89 10.89
C GLY A 188 -19.33 28.19 9.48
N ILE A 189 -18.00 28.26 9.30
CA ILE A 189 -17.36 28.63 8.02
C ILE A 189 -17.00 27.38 7.21
N ALA A 190 -16.62 26.29 7.88
CA ALA A 190 -16.19 25.04 7.25
C ALA A 190 -17.09 23.85 7.62
N PRO A 191 -17.17 22.80 6.77
CA PRO A 191 -17.86 21.56 7.12
C PRO A 191 -17.19 20.86 8.29
N GLU A 192 -17.84 19.81 8.81
CA GLU A 192 -17.27 18.96 9.85
C GLU A 192 -15.88 18.43 9.44
N PRO A 193 -14.86 18.49 10.31
CA PRO A 193 -13.53 18.01 9.98
C PRO A 193 -13.51 16.51 9.68
N ASP A 194 -13.02 16.15 8.49
CA ASP A 194 -12.83 14.76 8.07
C ASP A 194 -11.45 14.25 8.49
N VAL A 195 -11.42 13.40 9.52
CA VAL A 195 -10.19 12.81 10.07
C VAL A 195 -9.50 11.88 9.06
N MET A 196 -10.28 11.15 8.25
CA MET A 196 -9.72 10.24 7.24
C MET A 196 -9.02 11.06 6.16
N LEU A 197 -9.61 12.16 5.71
CA LEU A 197 -8.98 13.06 4.74
C LEU A 197 -7.68 13.66 5.28
N LEU A 198 -7.67 14.16 6.52
CA LEU A 198 -6.46 14.70 7.16
C LEU A 198 -5.35 13.63 7.25
N PHE A 199 -5.71 12.40 7.59
CA PHE A 199 -4.78 11.26 7.61
C PHE A 199 -4.22 10.96 6.22
N LEU A 200 -5.05 10.93 5.17
CA LEU A 200 -4.60 10.69 3.80
C LEU A 200 -3.66 11.77 3.30
N VAL A 201 -3.96 13.05 3.56
CA VAL A 201 -3.07 14.17 3.21
C VAL A 201 -1.73 14.01 3.91
N SER A 202 -1.74 13.64 5.19
CA SER A 202 -0.52 13.35 5.96
C SER A 202 0.31 12.22 5.33
N LEU A 203 -0.33 11.12 4.91
CA LEU A 203 0.34 10.02 4.22
C LEU A 203 0.91 10.42 2.86
N VAL A 204 0.20 11.23 2.08
CA VAL A 204 0.68 11.72 0.77
C VAL A 204 1.91 12.59 0.96
N VAL A 205 1.86 13.56 1.87
CA VAL A 205 3.01 14.44 2.17
C VAL A 205 4.20 13.61 2.68
N ASN A 206 3.96 12.68 3.61
CA ASN A 206 4.98 11.76 4.10
C ASN A 206 5.64 10.99 2.94
N SER A 207 4.84 10.39 2.07
CA SER A 207 5.32 9.59 0.94
C SER A 207 6.14 10.43 -0.04
N LEU A 208 5.65 11.61 -0.41
CA LEU A 208 6.35 12.52 -1.34
C LEU A 208 7.70 12.95 -0.79
N VAL A 209 7.76 13.35 0.48
CA VAL A 209 9.01 13.77 1.13
C VAL A 209 9.96 12.60 1.29
N TYR A 210 9.48 11.42 1.67
CA TYR A 210 10.30 10.21 1.77
C TYR A 210 10.91 9.85 0.42
N LEU A 211 10.11 9.78 -0.66
CA LEU A 211 10.59 9.44 -1.99
C LEU A 211 11.58 10.48 -2.50
N TRP A 212 11.32 11.77 -2.27
CA TRP A 212 12.25 12.84 -2.63
C TRP A 212 13.61 12.69 -1.92
N LEU A 213 13.62 12.48 -0.60
CA LEU A 213 14.85 12.31 0.18
C LEU A 213 15.57 10.98 -0.10
N LYS A 214 14.84 9.96 -0.55
CA LYS A 214 15.40 8.65 -0.87
C LYS A 214 16.16 8.64 -2.20
N PHE A 215 15.68 9.40 -3.18
CA PHE A 215 16.21 9.39 -4.56
C PHE A 215 17.04 10.62 -4.92
N ARG A 216 17.14 11.59 -4.03
CA ARG A 216 18.07 12.72 -4.13
C ARG A 216 19.43 12.36 -3.54
#